data_AF-A0A506UEM8-F1
#
_entry.id   AF-A0A506UEM8-F1
#
_cell.length_a   1.000
_cell.length_b   1.000
_cell.length_c   1.000
_cell.angle_alpha   90.00
_cell.angle_beta   90.00
_cell.angle_gamma   90.00
#
_symmetry.space_group_name_H-M   'P 1'
#
loop_
_entity.id
_entity.type
_entity.pdbx_description
1 polymer ?
#
loop_
_entity_poly.entity_id
_entity_poly.type
_entity_poly.pdbx_seq_one_letter_code
_entity_poly.pdbx_strand_id
1 'polypeptide(L)' 'MKITSVTSAFEGRSWSSLGLPFAARIPVDDARMLDESACGKPFSLSFVMEKAHVFDDETGANLTL' A
#
# COMPACT_ATOMS: atom_id res chain seq x y z
N MET A 1 10.57 12.75 -13.57
CA MET A 1 9.50 11.96 -12.91
C MET A 1 9.90 11.79 -11.44
N LYS A 2 9.24 12.47 -10.52
CA LYS A 2 9.54 12.39 -9.08
C LYS A 2 8.57 11.37 -8.47
N ILE A 3 9.07 10.40 -7.72
CA ILE A 3 8.26 9.33 -7.12
C ILE A 3 8.24 9.58 -5.62
N THR A 4 7.05 9.68 -5.03
CA THR A 4 6.87 9.72 -3.58
C THR A 4 6.46 8.33 -3.11
N SER A 5 7.28 7.72 -2.26
CA SER A 5 6.96 6.43 -1.64
C SER A 5 6.24 6.71 -0.33
N VAL A 6 5.00 6.25 -0.20
CA VAL A 6 4.25 6.34 1.06
C VAL A 6 4.36 4.98 1.75
N THR A 7 5.01 4.98 2.92
CA THR A 7 5.04 3.82 3.82
C THR A 7 4.11 4.14 4.97
N SER A 8 3.02 3.39 5.13
CA SER A 8 2.21 3.49 6.35
C SER A 8 3.00 2.85 7.51
N ALA A 9 3.68 3.68 8.30
CA ALA A 9 4.23 3.27 9.59
C ALA A 9 3.25 3.70 10.68
N PHE A 10 2.66 2.73 11.38
CA PHE A 10 1.81 2.98 12.55
C PHE A 10 2.50 2.33 13.76
N GLU A 11 3.20 3.14 14.57
CA GLU A 11 3.86 2.65 15.78
C GLU A 11 2.82 2.37 16.88
N GLY A 12 2.89 1.17 17.48
CA GLY A 12 2.49 0.99 18.88
C GLY A 12 1.22 0.18 19.23
N ARG A 13 0.61 -0.59 18.33
CA ARG A 13 -0.46 -1.55 18.71
C ARG A 13 -0.34 -2.91 18.01
N SER A 14 -0.76 -3.96 18.71
CA SER A 14 -0.80 -5.36 18.25
C SER A 14 -1.35 -5.49 16.83
N TRP A 15 -0.57 -6.10 15.95
CA TRP A 15 -0.82 -6.27 14.51
C TRP A 15 -2.07 -7.08 14.16
N SER A 16 -2.65 -7.79 15.12
CA SER A 16 -3.72 -8.77 14.89
C SER A 16 -5.09 -8.18 14.54
N SER A 17 -5.29 -6.85 14.61
CA SER A 17 -6.59 -6.21 14.32
C SER A 17 -6.57 -5.08 13.28
N LEU A 18 -5.42 -4.78 12.65
CA LEU A 18 -5.24 -3.54 11.86
C LEU A 18 -4.79 -3.72 10.39
N GLY A 19 -4.74 -4.96 9.89
CA GLY A 19 -4.31 -5.24 8.51
C GLY A 19 -2.79 -5.30 8.34
N LEU A 20 -2.34 -5.82 7.19
CA LEU A 20 -0.92 -5.94 6.85
C LEU A 20 -0.40 -4.64 6.22
N PRO A 21 0.85 -4.25 6.52
CA PRO A 21 1.44 -3.05 5.93
C PRO A 21 1.70 -3.28 4.44
N PHE A 22 1.52 -2.23 3.63
CA PHE A 22 1.87 -2.23 2.22
C PHE A 22 2.48 -0.88 1.81
N ALA A 23 3.18 -0.87 0.69
CA ALA A 23 3.71 0.35 0.08
C ALA A 23 2.98 0.63 -1.23
N ALA A 24 2.62 1.89 -1.46
CA ALA A 24 2.01 2.34 -2.70
C ALA A 24 2.86 3.44 -3.36
N ARG A 25 2.91 3.41 -4.69
CA ARG A 25 3.47 4.50 -5.50
C ARG A 25 2.31 5.24 -6.16
N ILE A 26 2.18 6.53 -5.87
CA ILE A 26 1.09 7.37 -6.35
C ILE A 26 1.67 8.38 -7.36
N PRO A 27 1.07 8.54 -8.56
CA PRO A 27 1.50 9.55 -9.53
C PRO A 27 1.46 10.96 -8.92
N VAL A 28 2.40 11.83 -9.31
CA VAL A 28 2.53 13.19 -8.74
C VAL A 28 1.27 14.04 -8.95
N ASP A 29 0.59 13.85 -10.08
CA ASP A 29 -0.63 14.59 -10.39
C ASP A 29 -1.78 14.26 -9.41
N ASP A 30 -1.84 13.02 -8.93
CA ASP A 30 -2.81 12.56 -7.93
C ASP A 30 -2.32 12.81 -6.49
N ALA A 31 -1.00 12.88 -6.29
CA ALA A 31 -0.37 13.14 -5.00
C ALA A 31 -0.35 14.63 -4.62
N ARG A 32 -0.98 15.52 -5.39
CA ARG A 32 -1.09 16.95 -5.04
C ARG A 32 -1.78 17.20 -3.70
N MET A 33 -2.58 16.23 -3.23
CA MET A 33 -3.25 16.24 -1.92
C MET A 33 -2.44 15.54 -0.81
N LEU A 34 -1.27 14.99 -1.15
CA LEU A 34 -0.40 14.20 -0.27
C LEU A 34 0.93 14.92 -0.07
N ASP A 35 0.89 16.05 0.63
CA ASP A 35 2.10 16.70 1.14
C ASP A 35 2.56 16.06 2.47
N GLU A 36 3.67 16.56 3.04
CA GLU A 36 4.20 16.05 4.32
C GLU A 36 3.20 16.18 5.49
N SER A 37 2.20 17.05 5.38
CA SER A 37 1.14 17.21 6.39
C SER A 37 0.04 16.14 6.31
N ALA A 38 0.06 15.31 5.26
CA ALA A 38 -0.81 14.15 5.09
C ALA A 38 -0.24 12.89 5.77
N CYS A 39 1.03 12.90 6.18
CA CYS A 39 1.64 11.80 6.94
C CYS A 39 0.86 11.54 8.23
N GLY A 40 0.47 10.29 8.45
CA GLY A 40 -0.33 9.87 9.61
C GLY A 40 -1.83 10.15 9.50
N LYS A 41 -2.30 10.78 8.43
CA LYS A 41 -3.74 10.96 8.16
C LYS A 41 -4.29 9.76 7.36
N PRO A 42 -5.53 9.31 7.63
CA PRO A 42 -6.17 8.30 6.81
C PRO A 42 -6.34 8.77 5.36
N PHE A 43 -6.05 7.88 4.40
CA PHE A 43 -6.25 8.13 2.98
C PHE A 43 -6.84 6.88 2.31
N SER A 44 -7.77 7.07 1.37
CA SER A 44 -8.39 5.98 0.64
C SER A 44 -7.61 5.65 -0.62
N LEU A 45 -7.29 4.37 -0.81
CA LEU A 45 -6.63 3.84 -2.01
C LEU A 45 -7.52 2.76 -2.63
N SER A 46 -7.38 2.59 -3.95
CA SER A 46 -8.00 1.49 -4.68
C SER A 46 -6.90 0.62 -5.29
N PHE A 47 -7.06 -0.69 -5.17
CA PHE A 47 -6.17 -1.66 -5.80
C PHE A 47 -6.63 -1.94 -7.24
N VAL A 48 -5.67 -1.94 -8.17
CA VAL A 48 -5.91 -2.35 -9.56
C VAL A 48 -5.84 -3.87 -9.61
N MET A 49 -6.99 -4.53 -9.48
CA MET A 49 -7.08 -5.98 -9.29
C MET A 49 -6.61 -6.77 -10.51
N GLU A 50 -6.60 -6.17 -11.70
CA GLU A 50 -6.04 -6.76 -12.92
C GLU A 50 -4.52 -6.99 -12.84
N LYS A 51 -3.86 -6.39 -11.85
CA LYS A 51 -2.43 -6.59 -11.57
C LYS A 51 -2.19 -7.39 -10.28
N ALA A 52 -3.25 -7.88 -9.65
CA ALA A 52 -3.11 -8.70 -8.46
C ALA A 52 -2.43 -10.02 -8.81
N HIS A 53 -1.64 -10.53 -7.87
CA HIS A 53 -1.03 -11.83 -7.99
C HIS A 53 -1.42 -12.68 -6.79
N VAL A 54 -1.75 -13.95 -7.04
CA VAL A 54 -2.09 -14.93 -6.00
C VAL A 54 -0.97 -15.95 -5.93
N PHE A 55 -0.51 -16.24 -4.71
CA PHE A 55 0.56 -17.20 -4.47
C PHE A 55 0.08 -18.29 -3.52
N ASP A 56 0.56 -19.51 -3.75
CA ASP A 56 0.41 -20.62 -2.82
C ASP A 56 1.30 -20.42 -1.59
N ASP A 57 0.76 -20.61 -0.39
CA ASP A 57 1.46 -20.32 0.88
C ASP A 57 2.54 -21.35 1.20
N GLU A 58 2.36 -22.61 0.80
CA GLU A 58 3.32 -23.68 1.08
C GLU A 58 4.50 -23.68 0.10
N THR A 59 4.23 -23.47 -1.18
CA THR A 59 5.21 -23.62 -2.26
C THR A 59 5.73 -22.29 -2.81
N GLY A 60 5.03 -21.18 -2.54
CA GLY A 60 5.30 -19.88 -3.17
C GLY A 60 4.98 -19.83 -4.67
N ALA A 61 4.28 -20.84 -5.19
CA ALA A 61 3.92 -20.89 -6.62
C ALA A 61 2.95 -19.76 -6.98
N ASN A 62 3.18 -19.11 -8.12
CA ASN A 62 2.26 -18.11 -8.65
C ASN A 62 1.04 -18.80 -9.30
N LEU A 63 -0.15 -18.54 -8.75
CA LEU A 63 -1.45 -19.09 -9.17
C LEU A 63 -2.30 -18.07 -9.94
N THR A 64 -1.74 -16.91 -10.29
CA THR A 64 -2.44 -15.85 -11.02
C THR A 64 -2.82 -16.33 -12.42
N LEU A 65 -4.10 -16.22 -12.77
CA LEU A 65 -4.68 -16.62 -14.06
C LEU A 65 -4.73 -15.45 -15.05
#